data_AF-A0AAW0NFI9-F1
#
_entry.id   AF-A0AAW0NFI9-F1
#
_cell.length_a   1.000
_cell.length_b   1.000
_cell.length_c   1.000
_cell.angle_alpha   90.00
_cell.angle_beta   90.00
_cell.angle_gamma   90.00
#
_symmetry.space_group_name_H-M   'P 1'
#
loop_
_entity.id
_entity.type
_entity.pdbx_description
1 polymer ?
#
loop_
_entity_poly.entity_id
_entity_poly.type
_entity_poly.pdbx_seq_one_letter_code
_entity_poly.pdbx_strand_id
1 'polypeptide(L)'
;MAESMKTQLVSAIHLQDLELQEKPPASDEQDSPNKNKASKTNQTYSVEDAVETIGFGRFHIMLFVIMGASNIIEAMEIMLLAVVSPEIRCEWRLQDWQVALVSTMVFLGFMLCGVLGGYLADRYGRWTVVFGGFVWSAYFSLLTSFAPTYGWFIFLRSMVGCGVAGVSQGFVLKTEFIPAKYRAYLLPLATIFWMLGSMLIIILGMLVVPTLGWRWMIRLSVAPSVILIFLFKFIPESARYHVSAGNIPAALNTLQRIAKMNRASLPEGQLVEPASTERGNWRLLLSPTFLRTSLLLWYSWFVASFAYYGSVLSSSELLEKNLLCVTNADHEHQIKHRLEDGLCYCIPFGRGDYQTLLISSIGEVALVPLNIGLLNLFGRKMSLTILQLMAGMFFLLINVCTTMFGFTVLLFLLRSLVSMNFNVVYIYTAEVYPTAARSLGMGFCTSFSRIGGMIAPFIAQVLMSQSVIMALCPFAVACFICALGNFLLPIETRGRALLQNH
;
A
#
# COMPACT_ATOMS: atom_id res chain seq x y z
N MET A 1 30.04 -25.58 11.37
CA MET A 1 28.57 -25.51 11.11
C MET A 1 28.27 -25.07 9.67
N ALA A 2 28.95 -24.06 9.10
CA ALA A 2 28.76 -23.64 7.70
C ALA A 2 29.22 -24.67 6.64
N GLU A 3 30.26 -25.47 6.93
CA GLU A 3 30.81 -26.45 6.00
C GLU A 3 29.93 -27.70 5.87
N SER A 4 29.41 -28.20 7.00
CA SER A 4 28.43 -29.30 7.04
C SER A 4 27.14 -28.96 6.30
N MET A 5 26.72 -27.69 6.31
CA MET A 5 25.53 -27.23 5.57
C MET A 5 25.78 -27.18 4.06
N LYS A 6 27.00 -26.85 3.61
CA LYS A 6 27.41 -26.93 2.20
C LYS A 6 27.41 -28.37 1.68
N THR A 7 27.90 -29.31 2.48
CA THR A 7 27.93 -30.73 2.10
C THR A 7 26.52 -31.33 2.03
N GLN A 8 25.63 -30.93 2.94
CA GLN A 8 24.21 -31.31 2.89
C GLN A 8 23.47 -30.70 1.68
N LEU A 9 23.82 -29.47 1.28
CA LEU A 9 23.24 -28.82 0.10
C LEU A 9 23.60 -29.55 -1.20
N VAL A 10 24.85 -30.00 -1.34
CA VAL A 10 25.32 -30.73 -2.53
C VAL A 10 24.67 -32.12 -2.61
N SER A 11 24.44 -32.77 -1.47
CA SER A 11 23.75 -34.07 -1.42
C SER A 11 22.27 -33.99 -1.83
N ALA A 12 21.59 -32.88 -1.51
CA ALA A 12 20.18 -32.69 -1.85
C ALA A 12 19.97 -32.40 -3.35
N ILE A 13 20.89 -31.66 -3.98
CA ILE A 13 20.88 -31.42 -5.43
C ILE A 13 21.04 -32.74 -6.19
N HIS A 14 21.91 -33.64 -5.71
CA HIS A 14 22.16 -34.91 -6.37
C HIS A 14 20.98 -35.89 -6.29
N LEU A 15 20.20 -35.84 -5.21
CA LEU A 15 18.97 -36.63 -5.04
C LEU A 15 17.85 -36.15 -5.97
N GLN A 16 17.73 -34.83 -6.17
CA GLN A 16 16.70 -34.26 -7.03
C GLN A 16 16.96 -34.52 -8.52
N ASP A 17 18.23 -34.60 -8.93
CA ASP A 17 18.61 -35.03 -10.28
C ASP A 17 18.35 -36.54 -10.53
N LEU A 18 18.44 -37.38 -9.48
CA LEU A 18 18.11 -38.80 -9.57
C LEU A 18 16.59 -39.05 -9.68
N GLU A 19 15.77 -38.31 -8.94
CA GLU A 19 14.29 -38.40 -9.02
C GLU A 19 13.75 -37.94 -10.39
N LEU A 20 14.45 -37.03 -11.08
CA LEU A 20 14.10 -36.59 -12.43
C LEU A 20 14.49 -37.61 -13.52
N GLN A 21 15.45 -38.50 -13.26
CA GLN A 21 15.88 -39.55 -14.20
C GLN A 21 15.10 -40.86 -14.08
N GLU A 22 14.43 -41.12 -12.95
CA GLU A 22 13.82 -42.42 -12.65
C GLU A 22 12.35 -42.57 -13.08
N LYS A 23 11.86 -41.79 -14.06
CA LYS A 23 10.51 -41.99 -14.63
C LYS A 23 10.58 -43.00 -15.78
N PRO A 24 10.15 -44.27 -15.63
CA PRO A 24 10.18 -45.23 -16.72
C PRO A 24 9.01 -44.97 -17.69
N PRO A 25 9.15 -45.35 -18.97
CA PRO A 25 8.08 -45.18 -19.96
C PRO A 25 6.93 -46.15 -19.70
N ALA A 26 5.72 -45.73 -20.08
CA ALA A 26 4.49 -46.50 -19.97
C ALA A 26 4.61 -47.88 -20.64
N SER A 27 4.30 -48.93 -19.88
CA SER A 27 4.04 -50.27 -20.39
C SER A 27 2.74 -50.80 -19.80
N ASP A 28 1.87 -51.25 -20.69
CA ASP A 28 0.59 -51.89 -20.43
C ASP A 28 0.70 -53.05 -19.43
N GLU A 29 -0.07 -52.99 -18.34
CA GLU A 29 -0.42 -54.18 -17.56
C GLU A 29 -1.92 -54.25 -17.31
N GLN A 30 -2.45 -55.43 -17.64
CA GLN A 30 -3.84 -55.83 -17.72
C GLN A 30 -4.52 -55.93 -16.34
N ASP A 31 -5.83 -55.74 -16.40
CA ASP A 31 -6.84 -55.84 -15.33
C ASP A 31 -6.57 -56.88 -14.22
N SER A 32 -6.65 -56.41 -12.98
CA SER A 32 -6.91 -57.23 -11.79
C SER A 32 -7.87 -56.48 -10.85
N PRO A 33 -9.13 -56.91 -10.65
CA PRO A 33 -10.20 -56.03 -10.13
C PRO A 33 -10.19 -55.74 -8.62
N ASN A 34 -9.18 -56.17 -7.85
CA ASN A 34 -9.33 -56.30 -6.39
C ASN A 34 -8.36 -55.49 -5.50
N LYS A 35 -7.57 -54.56 -6.05
CA LYS A 35 -6.72 -53.65 -5.22
C LYS A 35 -7.32 -52.26 -4.95
N ASN A 36 -8.45 -51.90 -5.56
CA ASN A 36 -9.04 -50.55 -5.46
C ASN A 36 -9.96 -50.30 -4.26
N LYS A 37 -10.09 -51.23 -3.30
CA LYS A 37 -10.95 -51.06 -2.11
C LYS A 37 -10.21 -50.82 -0.78
N ALA A 38 -8.88 -50.90 -0.75
CA ALA A 38 -8.10 -50.80 0.48
C ALA A 38 -7.24 -49.51 0.63
N SER A 39 -7.37 -48.53 -0.28
CA SER A 39 -6.63 -47.26 -0.28
C SER A 39 -7.54 -46.02 -0.16
N LYS A 40 -8.72 -46.15 0.48
CA LYS A 40 -9.56 -44.99 0.87
C LYS A 40 -9.27 -44.53 2.30
N THR A 41 -7.99 -44.54 2.68
CA THR A 41 -7.51 -44.03 3.96
C THR A 41 -7.35 -42.52 3.87
N ASN A 42 -8.32 -41.79 4.43
CA ASN A 42 -8.31 -40.36 4.80
C ASN A 42 -7.43 -39.44 3.93
N GLN A 43 -7.89 -39.11 2.72
CA GLN A 43 -7.35 -37.96 2.01
C GLN A 43 -7.62 -36.70 2.85
N THR A 44 -6.59 -35.89 3.08
CA THR A 44 -6.67 -34.61 3.79
C THR A 44 -6.21 -33.50 2.86
N TYR A 45 -6.82 -32.32 2.95
CA TYR A 45 -6.41 -31.15 2.18
C TYR A 45 -6.34 -29.91 3.07
N SER A 46 -5.49 -28.95 2.71
CA SER A 46 -5.35 -27.67 3.41
C SER A 46 -6.32 -26.60 2.86
N VAL A 47 -6.46 -25.47 3.56
CA VAL A 47 -7.25 -24.35 3.05
C VAL A 47 -6.67 -23.82 1.73
N GLU A 48 -5.34 -23.85 1.56
CA GLU A 48 -4.68 -23.42 0.33
C GLU A 48 -5.01 -24.34 -0.85
N ASP A 49 -4.99 -25.66 -0.64
CA ASP A 49 -5.37 -26.64 -1.67
C ASP A 49 -6.82 -26.48 -2.11
N ALA A 50 -7.72 -26.17 -1.16
CA ALA A 50 -9.12 -25.89 -1.46
C ALA A 50 -9.28 -24.63 -2.32
N VAL A 51 -8.57 -23.54 -1.99
CA VAL A 51 -8.62 -22.28 -2.76
C VAL A 51 -8.04 -22.48 -4.17
N GLU A 52 -6.94 -23.22 -4.31
CA GLU A 52 -6.35 -23.54 -5.61
C GLU A 52 -7.29 -24.42 -6.46
N THR A 53 -7.93 -25.42 -5.85
CA THR A 53 -8.88 -26.32 -6.54
C THR A 53 -10.14 -25.58 -7.00
N ILE A 54 -10.68 -24.68 -6.17
CA ILE A 54 -11.84 -23.85 -6.52
C ILE A 54 -11.51 -22.91 -7.69
N GLY A 55 -10.26 -22.43 -7.76
CA GLY A 55 -9.75 -21.57 -8.82
C GLY A 55 -10.35 -20.16 -8.83
N PHE A 56 -9.89 -19.33 -9.77
CA PHE A 56 -10.38 -17.97 -9.94
C PHE A 56 -11.76 -17.94 -10.62
N GLY A 57 -12.66 -17.09 -10.14
CA GLY A 57 -14.05 -17.09 -10.60
C GLY A 57 -14.82 -15.85 -10.19
N ARG A 58 -16.16 -15.91 -10.26
CA ARG A 58 -17.06 -14.78 -10.02
C ARG A 58 -16.92 -14.18 -8.61
N PHE A 59 -16.71 -15.02 -7.60
CA PHE A 59 -16.47 -14.56 -6.23
C PHE A 59 -15.21 -13.68 -6.16
N HIS A 60 -14.14 -14.09 -6.83
CA HIS A 60 -12.86 -13.38 -6.80
C HIS A 60 -12.95 -12.03 -7.53
N ILE A 61 -13.70 -11.94 -8.62
CA ILE A 61 -13.98 -10.66 -9.30
C ILE A 61 -14.78 -9.73 -8.38
N MET A 62 -15.84 -10.24 -7.76
CA MET A 62 -16.65 -9.47 -6.81
C MET A 62 -15.80 -8.99 -5.62
N LEU A 63 -14.97 -9.86 -5.04
CA LEU A 63 -14.04 -9.53 -3.98
C LEU A 63 -13.06 -8.45 -4.41
N PHE A 64 -12.47 -8.58 -5.60
CA PHE A 64 -11.53 -7.60 -6.15
C PHE A 64 -12.16 -6.23 -6.35
N VAL A 65 -13.41 -6.16 -6.83
CA VAL A 65 -14.12 -4.90 -7.04
C VAL A 65 -14.53 -4.26 -5.70
N ILE A 66 -15.13 -5.01 -4.77
CA ILE A 66 -15.60 -4.46 -3.48
C ILE A 66 -14.40 -4.03 -2.62
N MET A 67 -13.41 -4.90 -2.47
CA MET A 67 -12.19 -4.56 -1.73
C MET A 67 -11.31 -3.58 -2.51
N GLY A 68 -11.44 -3.48 -3.83
CA GLY A 68 -10.81 -2.44 -4.63
C GLY A 68 -11.41 -1.08 -4.34
N ALA A 69 -12.74 -0.99 -4.28
CA ALA A 69 -13.47 0.22 -3.91
C ALA A 69 -13.13 0.69 -2.48
N SER A 70 -12.81 -0.22 -1.55
CA SER A 70 -12.33 0.20 -0.22
C SER A 70 -10.97 0.92 -0.30
N ASN A 71 -10.09 0.51 -1.22
CA ASN A 71 -8.82 1.19 -1.47
C ASN A 71 -9.02 2.58 -2.11
N ILE A 72 -10.06 2.77 -2.94
CA ILE A 72 -10.42 4.10 -3.46
C ILE A 72 -10.70 5.04 -2.29
N ILE A 73 -11.51 4.59 -1.34
CA ILE A 73 -11.94 5.40 -0.20
C ILE A 73 -10.79 5.65 0.78
N GLU A 74 -9.96 4.64 1.02
CA GLU A 74 -8.72 4.80 1.79
C GLU A 74 -7.82 5.88 1.19
N ALA A 75 -7.59 5.82 -0.14
CA ALA A 75 -6.80 6.82 -0.85
C ALA A 75 -7.44 8.20 -0.77
N MET A 76 -8.76 8.31 -0.92
CA MET A 76 -9.48 9.57 -0.75
C MET A 76 -9.23 10.18 0.63
N GLU A 77 -9.39 9.43 1.71
CA GLU A 77 -9.21 9.95 3.09
C GLU A 77 -7.79 10.43 3.37
N ILE A 78 -6.78 9.68 2.88
CA ILE A 78 -5.37 10.06 3.06
C ILE A 78 -5.00 11.27 2.18
N MET A 79 -5.46 11.30 0.93
CA MET A 79 -5.13 12.37 -0.03
C MET A 79 -5.94 13.65 0.18
N LEU A 80 -7.05 13.58 0.92
CA LEU A 80 -7.91 14.71 1.23
C LEU A 80 -7.15 15.88 1.86
N LEU A 81 -6.16 15.60 2.72
CA LEU A 81 -5.38 16.63 3.39
C LEU A 81 -4.61 17.53 2.41
N ALA A 82 -4.13 17.01 1.28
CA ALA A 82 -3.46 17.81 0.27
C ALA A 82 -4.40 18.84 -0.39
N VAL A 83 -5.70 18.53 -0.47
CA VAL A 83 -6.73 19.40 -1.06
C VAL A 83 -7.32 20.37 -0.03
N VAL A 84 -7.48 19.93 1.22
CA VAL A 84 -8.11 20.72 2.29
C VAL A 84 -7.15 21.67 3.00
N SER A 85 -5.83 21.40 2.96
CA SER A 85 -4.81 22.21 3.66
C SER A 85 -4.93 23.72 3.41
N PRO A 86 -5.08 24.21 2.16
CA PRO A 86 -5.24 25.65 1.89
C PRO A 86 -6.49 26.25 2.54
N GLU A 87 -7.59 25.51 2.51
CA GLU A 87 -8.91 25.97 2.95
C GLU A 87 -8.98 26.11 4.48
N ILE A 88 -8.41 25.15 5.21
CA ILE A 88 -8.35 25.23 6.68
C ILE A 88 -7.34 26.28 7.16
N ARG A 89 -6.28 26.53 6.36
CA ARG A 89 -5.33 27.61 6.63
C ARG A 89 -6.03 28.96 6.56
N CYS A 90 -6.88 29.18 5.55
CA CYS A 90 -7.71 30.38 5.44
C CYS A 90 -8.69 30.53 6.60
N GLU A 91 -9.51 29.51 6.84
CA GLU A 91 -10.63 29.55 7.81
C GLU A 91 -10.12 29.88 9.23
N TRP A 92 -9.06 29.22 9.68
CA TRP A 92 -8.58 29.32 11.05
C TRP A 92 -7.28 30.12 11.19
N ARG A 93 -6.79 30.76 10.11
CA ARG A 93 -5.55 31.57 10.08
C ARG A 93 -4.37 30.82 10.69
N LEU A 94 -4.18 29.60 10.24
CA LEU A 94 -3.20 28.67 10.82
C LEU A 94 -1.77 28.99 10.37
N GLN A 95 -0.82 28.73 11.27
CA GLN A 95 0.60 28.69 10.94
C GLN A 95 0.95 27.38 10.23
N ASP A 96 2.06 27.35 9.48
CA ASP A 96 2.44 26.18 8.67
C ASP A 96 2.60 24.89 9.49
N TRP A 97 3.16 24.98 10.70
CA TRP A 97 3.31 23.80 11.58
C TRP A 97 1.96 23.28 12.09
N GLN A 98 0.93 24.13 12.17
CA GLN A 98 -0.41 23.69 12.53
C GLN A 98 -1.02 22.91 11.36
N VAL A 99 -0.88 23.38 10.12
CA VAL A 99 -1.33 22.61 8.95
C VAL A 99 -0.62 21.26 8.86
N ALA A 100 0.71 21.24 9.06
CA ALA A 100 1.51 20.02 9.13
C ALA A 100 1.06 19.05 10.23
N LEU A 101 0.72 19.59 11.41
CA LEU A 101 0.31 18.79 12.56
C LEU A 101 -0.93 17.95 12.26
N VAL A 102 -1.91 18.47 11.51
CA VAL A 102 -3.11 17.70 11.11
C VAL A 102 -2.69 16.43 10.37
N SER A 103 -1.87 16.58 9.33
CA SER A 103 -1.41 15.47 8.50
C SER A 103 -0.63 14.43 9.31
N THR A 104 0.30 14.89 10.15
CA THR A 104 1.07 14.01 11.03
C THR A 104 0.19 13.27 12.03
N MET A 105 -0.82 13.93 12.59
CA MET A 105 -1.75 13.34 13.56
C MET A 105 -2.67 12.27 12.94
N VAL A 106 -2.98 12.36 11.64
CA VAL A 106 -3.66 11.28 10.88
C VAL A 106 -2.75 10.05 10.79
N PHE A 107 -1.48 10.23 10.40
CA PHE A 107 -0.54 9.11 10.32
C PHE A 107 -0.18 8.52 11.69
N LEU A 108 -0.18 9.32 12.75
CA LEU A 108 -0.02 8.83 14.11
C LEU A 108 -1.18 7.94 14.52
N GLY A 109 -2.43 8.38 14.27
CA GLY A 109 -3.62 7.56 14.48
C GLY A 109 -3.54 6.25 13.68
N PHE A 110 -3.13 6.33 12.41
CA PHE A 110 -2.90 5.17 11.56
C PHE A 110 -1.91 4.19 12.21
N MET A 111 -0.73 4.66 12.62
CA MET A 111 0.30 3.80 13.20
C MET A 111 -0.18 3.10 14.49
N LEU A 112 -0.72 3.86 15.45
CA LEU A 112 -1.13 3.32 16.75
C LEU A 112 -2.26 2.30 16.60
N CYS A 113 -3.28 2.65 15.83
CA CYS A 113 -4.43 1.78 15.59
C CYS A 113 -4.13 0.66 14.59
N GLY A 114 -3.08 0.76 13.76
CA GLY A 114 -2.65 -0.32 12.87
C GLY A 114 -2.04 -1.51 13.62
N VAL A 115 -1.22 -1.24 14.64
CA VAL A 115 -0.68 -2.28 15.52
C VAL A 115 -1.80 -2.97 16.31
N LEU A 116 -2.70 -2.17 16.88
CA LEU A 116 -3.88 -2.69 17.59
C LEU A 116 -4.83 -3.46 16.65
N GLY A 117 -5.05 -2.92 15.45
CA GLY A 117 -5.89 -3.51 14.42
C GLY A 117 -5.38 -4.86 13.93
N GLY A 118 -4.06 -5.02 13.78
CA GLY A 118 -3.45 -6.32 13.49
C GLY A 118 -3.70 -7.35 14.59
N TYR A 119 -3.49 -6.97 15.86
CA TYR A 119 -3.78 -7.84 17.01
C TYR A 119 -5.26 -8.21 17.10
N LEU A 120 -6.16 -7.24 16.90
CA LEU A 120 -7.60 -7.46 16.89
C LEU A 120 -8.04 -8.33 15.70
N ALA A 121 -7.42 -8.18 14.53
CA ALA A 121 -7.76 -8.93 13.33
C ALA A 121 -7.41 -10.41 13.48
N ASP A 122 -6.29 -10.71 14.13
CA ASP A 122 -5.89 -12.08 14.42
C ASP A 122 -6.79 -12.74 15.49
N ARG A 123 -7.40 -11.95 16.41
CA ARG A 123 -8.26 -12.47 17.49
C ARG A 123 -9.74 -12.58 17.10
N TYR A 124 -10.30 -11.53 16.50
CA TYR A 124 -11.74 -11.39 16.21
C TYR A 124 -12.10 -11.56 14.73
N GLY A 125 -11.11 -11.85 13.89
CA GLY A 125 -11.28 -12.02 12.45
C GLY A 125 -10.94 -10.75 11.67
N ARG A 126 -10.38 -10.96 10.47
CA ARG A 126 -9.91 -9.87 9.61
C ARG A 126 -11.08 -9.08 9.03
N TRP A 127 -12.16 -9.75 8.62
CA TRP A 127 -13.33 -9.08 8.09
C TRP A 127 -13.97 -8.13 9.12
N THR A 128 -14.05 -8.55 10.38
CA THR A 128 -14.61 -7.72 11.47
C THR A 128 -13.84 -6.42 11.65
N VAL A 129 -12.50 -6.48 11.62
CA VAL A 129 -11.64 -5.29 11.76
C VAL A 129 -11.72 -4.39 10.54
N VAL A 130 -11.74 -4.95 9.33
CA VAL A 130 -11.89 -4.18 8.09
C VAL A 130 -13.22 -3.46 8.05
N PHE A 131 -14.32 -4.17 8.31
CA PHE A 131 -15.67 -3.60 8.32
C PHE A 131 -15.81 -2.54 9.43
N GLY A 132 -15.37 -2.85 10.65
CA GLY A 132 -15.41 -1.93 11.77
C GLY A 132 -14.57 -0.67 11.52
N GLY A 133 -13.36 -0.81 11.01
CA GLY A 133 -12.49 0.32 10.64
C GLY A 133 -13.10 1.19 9.55
N PHE A 134 -13.81 0.58 8.60
CA PHE A 134 -14.48 1.31 7.53
C PHE A 134 -15.67 2.13 8.03
N VAL A 135 -16.53 1.54 8.87
CA VAL A 135 -17.64 2.27 9.53
C VAL A 135 -17.10 3.39 10.41
N TRP A 136 -16.03 3.13 11.16
CA TRP A 136 -15.34 4.11 12.01
C TRP A 136 -14.81 5.28 11.18
N SER A 137 -14.07 4.99 10.10
CA SER A 137 -13.51 6.02 9.21
C SER A 137 -14.61 6.90 8.60
N ALA A 138 -15.68 6.29 8.07
CA ALA A 138 -16.80 7.03 7.48
C ALA A 138 -17.51 7.94 8.49
N TYR A 139 -17.72 7.45 9.73
CA TYR A 139 -18.34 8.21 10.81
C TYR A 139 -17.50 9.42 11.23
N PHE A 140 -16.21 9.22 11.51
CA PHE A 140 -15.33 10.31 11.94
C PHE A 140 -14.99 11.28 10.80
N SER A 141 -14.95 10.81 9.55
CA SER A 141 -14.80 11.68 8.38
C SER A 141 -16.01 12.60 8.23
N LEU A 142 -17.23 12.07 8.37
CA LEU A 142 -18.44 12.88 8.35
C LEU A 142 -18.45 13.92 9.50
N LEU A 143 -18.13 13.49 10.72
CA LEU A 143 -18.01 14.39 11.88
C LEU A 143 -16.98 15.50 11.65
N THR A 144 -15.88 15.21 10.95
CA THR A 144 -14.84 16.20 10.65
C THR A 144 -15.40 17.38 9.84
N SER A 145 -16.42 17.16 8.99
CA SER A 145 -17.09 18.24 8.26
C SER A 145 -17.87 19.22 9.14
N PHE A 146 -18.15 18.84 10.40
CA PHE A 146 -18.84 19.65 11.39
C PHE A 146 -17.88 20.21 12.46
N ALA A 147 -16.56 20.05 12.29
CA ALA A 147 -15.58 20.53 13.26
C ALA A 147 -15.71 22.05 13.47
N PRO A 148 -16.04 22.51 14.70
CA PRO A 148 -16.23 23.93 14.98
C PRO A 148 -14.90 24.66 15.17
N THR A 149 -13.87 23.95 15.64
CA THR A 149 -12.54 24.50 15.92
C THR A 149 -11.45 23.59 15.38
N TYR A 150 -10.27 24.17 15.18
CA TYR A 150 -9.07 23.46 14.72
C TYR A 150 -8.69 22.27 15.63
N GLY A 151 -8.83 22.39 16.95
CA GLY A 151 -8.54 21.30 17.88
C GLY A 151 -9.45 20.07 17.68
N TRP A 152 -10.76 20.31 17.50
CA TRP A 152 -11.71 19.25 17.13
C TRP A 152 -11.37 18.63 15.77
N PHE A 153 -10.97 19.46 14.80
CA PHE A 153 -10.58 18.98 13.48
C PHE A 153 -9.39 18.02 13.54
N ILE A 154 -8.32 18.35 14.28
CA ILE A 154 -7.18 17.44 14.47
C ILE A 154 -7.63 16.12 15.12
N PHE A 155 -8.38 16.20 16.21
CA PHE A 155 -8.81 15.01 16.94
C PHE A 155 -9.64 14.06 16.06
N LEU A 156 -10.62 14.61 15.33
CA LEU A 156 -11.47 13.83 14.43
C LEU A 156 -10.65 13.23 13.28
N ARG A 157 -9.67 13.98 12.75
CA ARG A 157 -8.74 13.48 11.73
C ARG A 157 -7.85 12.36 12.24
N SER A 158 -7.32 12.44 13.46
CA SER A 158 -6.62 11.31 14.09
C SER A 158 -7.48 10.06 14.17
N MET A 159 -8.77 10.22 14.52
CA MET A 159 -9.71 9.10 14.57
C MET A 159 -10.01 8.51 13.18
N VAL A 160 -10.05 9.34 12.12
CA VAL A 160 -10.11 8.84 10.74
C VAL A 160 -8.87 8.00 10.42
N GLY A 161 -7.67 8.45 10.80
CA GLY A 161 -6.43 7.67 10.66
C GLY A 161 -6.52 6.29 11.32
N CYS A 162 -7.15 6.20 12.50
CA CYS A 162 -7.41 4.93 13.16
C CYS A 162 -8.36 4.01 12.37
N GLY A 163 -9.42 4.56 11.80
CA GLY A 163 -10.34 3.80 10.94
C GLY A 163 -9.66 3.28 9.69
N VAL A 164 -8.90 4.15 9.01
CA VAL A 164 -8.09 3.79 7.84
C VAL A 164 -7.15 2.62 8.14
N ALA A 165 -6.51 2.59 9.31
CA ALA A 165 -5.64 1.48 9.71
C ALA A 165 -6.35 0.11 9.72
N GLY A 166 -7.63 0.08 10.12
CA GLY A 166 -8.47 -1.11 10.04
C GLY A 166 -8.79 -1.48 8.60
N VAL A 167 -9.11 -0.50 7.74
CA VAL A 167 -9.38 -0.71 6.31
C VAL A 167 -8.17 -1.33 5.60
N SER A 168 -6.95 -0.91 5.92
CA SER A 168 -5.72 -1.43 5.30
C SER A 168 -5.49 -2.93 5.56
N GLN A 169 -6.07 -3.50 6.63
CA GLN A 169 -6.05 -4.96 6.86
C GLN A 169 -6.76 -5.73 5.74
N GLY A 170 -7.59 -5.05 4.95
CA GLY A 170 -8.25 -5.59 3.77
C GLY A 170 -7.29 -6.07 2.69
N PHE A 171 -6.04 -5.55 2.65
CA PHE A 171 -5.01 -6.08 1.75
C PHE A 171 -4.69 -7.54 2.07
N VAL A 172 -4.54 -7.89 3.36
CA VAL A 172 -4.26 -9.27 3.78
C VAL A 172 -5.48 -10.16 3.56
N LEU A 173 -6.68 -9.65 3.85
CA LEU A 173 -7.91 -10.39 3.59
C LEU A 173 -8.05 -10.78 2.11
N LYS A 174 -7.70 -9.87 1.18
CA LYS A 174 -7.70 -10.14 -0.26
C LYS A 174 -6.76 -11.30 -0.63
N THR A 175 -5.56 -11.35 -0.08
CA THR A 175 -4.57 -12.38 -0.43
C THR A 175 -4.93 -13.76 0.10
N GLU A 176 -5.71 -13.84 1.20
CA GLU A 176 -6.18 -15.12 1.75
C GLU A 176 -7.23 -15.83 0.88
N PHE A 177 -8.01 -15.07 0.10
CA PHE A 177 -9.00 -15.65 -0.82
C PHE A 177 -8.45 -15.91 -2.22
N ILE A 178 -7.45 -15.14 -2.68
CA ILE A 178 -6.97 -15.22 -4.07
C ILE A 178 -5.98 -16.40 -4.23
N PRO A 179 -6.14 -17.27 -5.25
CA PRO A 179 -5.16 -18.32 -5.56
C PRO A 179 -3.78 -17.74 -5.93
N ALA A 180 -2.71 -18.41 -5.53
CA ALA A 180 -1.32 -17.97 -5.65
C ALA A 180 -0.96 -17.55 -7.09
N LYS A 181 -1.43 -18.29 -8.10
CA LYS A 181 -1.21 -18.00 -9.52
C LYS A 181 -1.67 -16.59 -9.95
N TYR A 182 -2.75 -16.09 -9.36
CA TYR A 182 -3.36 -14.80 -9.74
C TYR A 182 -2.94 -13.64 -8.82
N ARG A 183 -2.36 -13.91 -7.64
CA ARG A 183 -1.91 -12.86 -6.69
C ARG A 183 -0.94 -11.87 -7.34
N ALA A 184 0.00 -12.36 -8.16
CA ALA A 184 1.03 -11.55 -8.81
C ALA A 184 0.45 -10.49 -9.78
N TYR A 185 -0.73 -10.74 -10.36
CA TYR A 185 -1.38 -9.81 -11.29
C TYR A 185 -2.35 -8.87 -10.59
N LEU A 186 -3.14 -9.38 -9.65
CA LEU A 186 -4.20 -8.63 -8.98
C LEU A 186 -3.65 -7.61 -7.98
N LEU A 187 -2.54 -7.90 -7.30
CA LEU A 187 -1.98 -6.98 -6.30
C LEU A 187 -1.45 -5.68 -6.94
N PRO A 188 -0.65 -5.71 -8.03
CA PRO A 188 -0.29 -4.48 -8.74
C PRO A 188 -1.48 -3.77 -9.37
N LEU A 189 -2.48 -4.51 -9.88
CA LEU A 189 -3.70 -3.92 -10.44
C LEU A 189 -4.48 -3.10 -9.40
N ALA A 190 -4.35 -3.44 -8.11
CA ALA A 190 -4.98 -2.69 -7.03
C ALA A 190 -4.47 -1.25 -6.87
N THR A 191 -3.30 -0.90 -7.46
CA THR A 191 -2.78 0.48 -7.49
C THR A 191 -3.68 1.42 -8.30
N ILE A 192 -4.42 0.89 -9.28
CA ILE A 192 -5.40 1.67 -10.05
C ILE A 192 -6.49 2.21 -9.14
N PHE A 193 -6.95 1.42 -8.16
CA PHE A 193 -7.95 1.89 -7.20
C PHE A 193 -7.42 3.03 -6.33
N TRP A 194 -6.13 2.98 -5.94
CA TRP A 194 -5.51 4.06 -5.18
C TRP A 194 -5.47 5.36 -5.99
N MET A 195 -5.02 5.29 -7.24
CA MET A 195 -5.03 6.43 -8.18
C MET A 195 -6.45 6.97 -8.41
N LEU A 196 -7.45 6.09 -8.60
CA LEU A 196 -8.83 6.53 -8.78
C LEU A 196 -9.33 7.30 -7.55
N GLY A 197 -8.97 6.87 -6.35
CA GLY A 197 -9.31 7.59 -5.11
C GLY A 197 -8.64 8.95 -5.00
N SER A 198 -7.34 9.04 -5.31
CA SER A 198 -6.61 10.31 -5.32
C SER A 198 -7.20 11.30 -6.34
N MET A 199 -7.56 10.83 -7.54
CA MET A 199 -8.23 11.68 -8.54
C MET A 199 -9.63 12.10 -8.12
N LEU A 200 -10.42 11.20 -7.53
CA LEU A 200 -11.80 11.49 -7.13
C LEU A 200 -11.85 12.61 -6.08
N ILE A 201 -10.94 12.62 -5.10
CA ILE A 201 -10.91 13.68 -4.10
C ILE A 201 -10.45 15.03 -4.68
N ILE A 202 -9.51 15.03 -5.65
CA ILE A 202 -9.09 16.25 -6.35
C ILE A 202 -10.22 16.80 -7.23
N ILE A 203 -10.97 15.93 -7.93
CA ILE A 203 -12.16 16.30 -8.72
C ILE A 203 -13.24 16.89 -7.81
N LEU A 204 -13.53 16.26 -6.66
CA LEU A 204 -14.46 16.80 -5.67
C LEU A 204 -13.98 18.18 -5.17
N GLY A 205 -12.68 18.35 -4.93
CA GLY A 205 -12.07 19.63 -4.62
C GLY A 205 -12.39 20.69 -5.67
N MET A 206 -12.05 20.42 -6.92
CA MET A 206 -12.25 21.33 -8.05
C MET A 206 -13.71 21.74 -8.26
N LEU A 207 -14.67 20.82 -8.04
CA LEU A 207 -16.09 21.08 -8.31
C LEU A 207 -16.84 21.70 -7.11
N VAL A 208 -16.47 21.32 -5.89
CA VAL A 208 -17.27 21.61 -4.69
C VAL A 208 -16.66 22.75 -3.86
N VAL A 209 -15.34 22.81 -3.73
CA VAL A 209 -14.68 23.81 -2.85
C VAL A 209 -14.99 25.25 -3.28
N PRO A 210 -14.93 25.62 -4.58
CA PRO A 210 -15.19 27.01 -5.00
C PRO A 210 -16.63 27.49 -4.76
N THR A 211 -17.60 26.58 -4.63
CA THR A 211 -19.03 26.91 -4.54
C THR A 211 -19.61 26.68 -3.15
N LEU A 212 -19.34 25.51 -2.56
CA LEU A 212 -19.91 25.05 -1.28
C LEU A 212 -18.86 24.96 -0.17
N GLY A 213 -17.57 25.10 -0.49
CA GLY A 213 -16.47 25.01 0.47
C GLY A 213 -16.07 23.58 0.87
N TRP A 214 -14.96 23.49 1.61
CA TRP A 214 -14.32 22.23 1.99
C TRP A 214 -15.20 21.32 2.88
N ARG A 215 -16.09 21.89 3.70
CA ARG A 215 -16.98 21.10 4.58
C ARG A 215 -17.94 20.22 3.78
N TRP A 216 -18.52 20.76 2.71
CA TRP A 216 -19.39 19.99 1.81
C TRP A 216 -18.62 18.97 0.98
N MET A 217 -17.38 19.29 0.59
CA MET A 217 -16.50 18.33 -0.08
C MET A 217 -16.29 17.07 0.76
N ILE A 218 -16.01 17.21 2.07
CA ILE A 218 -15.87 16.07 2.99
C ILE A 218 -17.18 15.27 3.09
N ARG A 219 -18.34 15.94 3.16
CA ARG A 219 -19.64 15.23 3.24
C ARG A 219 -19.88 14.37 2.00
N LEU A 220 -19.58 14.93 0.83
CA LEU A 220 -19.72 14.22 -0.44
C LEU A 220 -18.69 13.09 -0.58
N SER A 221 -17.47 13.25 -0.03
CA SER A 221 -16.46 12.20 -0.05
C SER A 221 -16.83 10.97 0.80
N VAL A 222 -17.73 11.12 1.78
CA VAL A 222 -18.24 10.01 2.61
C VAL A 222 -19.33 9.20 1.91
N ALA A 223 -20.01 9.74 0.89
CA ALA A 223 -21.11 9.05 0.22
C ALA A 223 -20.72 7.69 -0.40
N PRO A 224 -19.58 7.54 -1.12
CA PRO A 224 -19.08 6.24 -1.57
C PRO A 224 -18.85 5.25 -0.42
N SER A 225 -18.42 5.73 0.75
CA SER A 225 -18.24 4.89 1.95
C SER A 225 -19.55 4.31 2.44
N VAL A 226 -20.61 5.12 2.52
CA VAL A 226 -21.92 4.61 2.94
C VAL A 226 -22.42 3.50 2.01
N ILE A 227 -22.24 3.65 0.69
CA ILE A 227 -22.62 2.63 -0.29
C ILE A 227 -21.84 1.33 -0.07
N LEU A 228 -20.52 1.43 0.16
CA LEU A 228 -19.66 0.26 0.31
C LEU A 228 -19.92 -0.51 1.63
N ILE A 229 -20.36 0.15 2.70
CA ILE A 229 -20.79 -0.51 3.95
C ILE A 229 -21.83 -1.61 3.66
N PHE A 230 -22.80 -1.35 2.78
CA PHE A 230 -23.81 -2.34 2.42
C PHE A 230 -23.24 -3.48 1.57
N LEU A 231 -22.24 -3.20 0.73
CA LEU A 231 -21.60 -4.20 -0.12
C LEU A 231 -20.69 -5.16 0.67
N PHE A 232 -20.17 -4.76 1.83
CA PHE A 232 -19.36 -5.65 2.68
C PHE A 232 -20.10 -6.90 3.16
N LYS A 233 -21.44 -6.90 3.19
CA LYS A 233 -22.27 -8.09 3.50
C LYS A 233 -22.01 -9.27 2.54
N PHE A 234 -21.54 -8.99 1.32
CA PHE A 234 -21.24 -10.03 0.34
C PHE A 234 -19.89 -10.71 0.56
N ILE A 235 -19.02 -10.13 1.40
CA ILE A 235 -17.70 -10.68 1.71
C ILE A 235 -17.82 -11.52 2.98
N PRO A 236 -17.55 -12.84 2.93
CA PRO A 236 -17.47 -13.67 4.12
C PRO A 236 -16.14 -13.46 4.86
N GLU A 237 -16.08 -13.91 6.11
CA GLU A 237 -14.82 -14.03 6.84
C GLU A 237 -13.94 -15.14 6.24
N SER A 238 -12.62 -15.04 6.42
CA SER A 238 -11.67 -15.95 5.77
C SER A 238 -11.73 -17.38 6.34
N ALA A 239 -11.63 -18.37 5.44
CA ALA A 239 -11.57 -19.77 5.83
C ALA A 239 -10.34 -20.07 6.71
N ARG A 240 -9.21 -19.39 6.45
CA ARG A 240 -7.99 -19.50 7.26
C ARG A 240 -8.22 -19.05 8.71
N TYR A 241 -8.95 -17.95 8.91
CA TYR A 241 -9.33 -17.50 10.25
C TYR A 241 -10.22 -18.52 10.97
N HIS A 242 -11.24 -19.05 10.28
CA HIS A 242 -12.13 -20.04 10.90
C HIS A 242 -11.40 -21.31 11.33
N VAL A 243 -10.45 -21.79 10.53
CA VAL A 243 -9.62 -22.94 10.90
C VAL A 243 -8.70 -22.61 12.08
N SER A 244 -8.05 -21.45 12.08
CA SER A 244 -7.16 -21.06 13.19
C SER A 244 -7.91 -20.78 14.50
N ALA A 245 -9.18 -20.35 14.41
CA ALA A 245 -10.09 -20.22 15.54
C ALA A 245 -10.67 -21.57 16.04
N GLY A 246 -10.34 -22.69 15.38
CA GLY A 246 -10.84 -24.03 15.72
C GLY A 246 -12.25 -24.34 15.20
N ASN A 247 -12.84 -23.46 14.39
CA ASN A 247 -14.19 -23.62 13.82
C ASN A 247 -14.14 -24.15 12.38
N ILE A 248 -13.80 -25.44 12.25
CA ILE A 248 -13.76 -26.15 10.96
C ILE A 248 -15.11 -26.12 10.21
N PRO A 249 -16.28 -26.28 10.86
CA PRO A 249 -17.57 -26.21 10.17
C PRO A 249 -17.82 -24.86 9.47
N ALA A 250 -17.47 -23.74 10.12
CA ALA A 250 -17.60 -22.42 9.52
C ALA A 250 -16.65 -22.24 8.33
N ALA A 251 -15.42 -22.73 8.42
CA ALA A 251 -14.45 -22.71 7.32
C ALA A 251 -14.98 -23.44 6.08
N LEU A 252 -15.54 -24.64 6.27
CA LEU A 252 -16.15 -25.43 5.20
C LEU A 252 -17.33 -24.71 4.56
N ASN A 253 -18.22 -24.09 5.34
CA ASN A 253 -19.34 -23.31 4.82
C ASN A 253 -18.87 -22.14 3.94
N THR A 254 -17.84 -21.42 4.37
CA THR A 254 -17.23 -20.35 3.57
C THR A 254 -16.66 -20.90 2.25
N LEU A 255 -15.88 -21.98 2.30
CA LEU A 255 -15.32 -22.61 1.10
C LEU A 255 -16.39 -23.13 0.15
N GLN A 256 -17.45 -23.76 0.66
CA GLN A 256 -18.60 -24.22 -0.12
C GLN A 256 -19.34 -23.06 -0.79
N ARG A 257 -19.51 -21.93 -0.08
CA ARG A 257 -20.11 -20.72 -0.65
C ARG A 257 -19.29 -20.17 -1.82
N ILE A 258 -17.97 -20.12 -1.68
CA ILE A 258 -17.06 -19.69 -2.74
C ILE A 258 -17.11 -20.65 -3.92
N ALA A 259 -17.03 -21.96 -3.66
CA ALA A 259 -17.12 -23.02 -4.67
C ALA A 259 -18.43 -22.91 -5.47
N LYS A 260 -19.58 -22.74 -4.78
CA LYS A 260 -20.89 -22.54 -5.41
C LYS A 260 -20.94 -21.30 -6.30
N MET A 261 -20.37 -20.18 -5.86
CA MET A 261 -20.32 -18.95 -6.67
C MET A 261 -19.42 -19.08 -7.90
N ASN A 262 -18.32 -19.83 -7.77
CA ASN A 262 -17.40 -20.09 -8.88
C ASN A 262 -17.82 -21.26 -9.77
N ARG A 263 -18.90 -21.98 -9.42
CA ARG A 263 -19.34 -23.22 -10.09
C ARG A 263 -18.24 -24.29 -10.08
N ALA A 264 -17.50 -24.37 -8.98
CA ALA A 264 -16.45 -25.35 -8.74
C ALA A 264 -16.85 -26.29 -7.58
N SER A 265 -16.10 -27.38 -7.42
CA SER A 265 -16.24 -28.33 -6.30
C SER A 265 -15.05 -28.23 -5.35
N LEU A 266 -15.26 -28.65 -4.11
CA LEU A 266 -14.18 -28.81 -3.14
C LEU A 266 -13.38 -30.10 -3.43
N PRO A 267 -12.10 -30.15 -3.07
CA PRO A 267 -11.30 -31.37 -3.13
C PRO A 267 -11.89 -32.46 -2.22
N GLU A 268 -11.69 -33.72 -2.59
CA GLU A 268 -12.08 -34.86 -1.78
C GLU A 268 -11.18 -34.97 -0.54
N GLY A 269 -11.78 -35.22 0.63
CA GLY A 269 -11.04 -35.41 1.88
C GLY A 269 -11.52 -34.57 3.06
N GLN A 270 -10.75 -34.61 4.14
CA GLN A 270 -11.00 -33.82 5.35
C GLN A 270 -10.10 -32.58 5.38
N LEU A 271 -10.68 -31.42 5.67
CA LEU A 271 -9.92 -30.18 5.85
C LEU A 271 -9.06 -30.29 7.12
N VAL A 272 -7.74 -30.34 6.94
CA VAL A 272 -6.76 -30.35 8.02
C VAL A 272 -5.67 -29.36 7.67
N GLU A 273 -5.51 -28.32 8.49
CA GLU A 273 -4.40 -27.40 8.34
C GLU A 273 -3.19 -27.96 9.10
N PRO A 274 -2.02 -28.09 8.48
CA PRO A 274 -0.81 -28.46 9.22
C PRO A 274 -0.58 -27.44 10.32
N ALA A 275 -0.40 -27.89 11.56
CA ALA A 275 -0.09 -26.99 12.67
C ALA A 275 1.15 -26.17 12.30
N SER A 276 1.00 -24.85 12.13
CA SER A 276 2.14 -23.98 11.82
C SER A 276 3.12 -24.05 12.99
N THR A 277 4.22 -24.77 12.81
CA THR A 277 5.04 -25.22 13.94
C THR A 277 5.82 -24.11 14.62
N GLU A 278 6.07 -22.96 13.97
CA GLU A 278 6.65 -21.79 14.65
C GLU A 278 6.12 -20.46 14.08
N ARG A 279 5.38 -19.69 14.89
CA ARG A 279 5.26 -18.25 14.65
C ARG A 279 6.65 -17.65 14.90
N GLY A 280 7.28 -17.09 13.86
CA GLY A 280 8.59 -16.47 14.01
C GLY A 280 8.61 -15.47 15.16
N ASN A 281 9.70 -15.43 15.93
CA ASN A 281 9.88 -14.40 16.96
C ASN A 281 10.40 -13.11 16.29
N TRP A 282 9.94 -11.92 16.70
CA TRP A 282 10.44 -10.65 16.17
C TRP A 282 11.97 -10.51 16.33
N ARG A 283 12.55 -11.18 17.33
CA ARG A 283 14.02 -11.28 17.53
C ARG A 283 14.75 -11.87 16.32
N LEU A 284 14.08 -12.67 15.49
CA LEU A 284 14.65 -13.20 14.25
C LEU A 284 15.02 -12.10 13.26
N LEU A 285 14.25 -11.00 13.23
CA LEU A 285 14.54 -9.84 12.37
C LEU A 285 15.82 -9.10 12.80
N LEU A 286 16.17 -9.20 14.09
CA LEU A 286 17.38 -8.64 14.70
C LEU A 286 18.54 -9.64 14.79
N SER A 287 18.34 -10.86 14.31
CA SER A 287 19.42 -11.86 14.26
C SER A 287 20.55 -11.38 13.35
N PRO A 288 21.81 -11.75 13.60
CA PRO A 288 22.94 -11.30 12.76
C PRO A 288 22.78 -11.65 11.28
N THR A 289 22.01 -12.70 10.96
CA THR A 289 21.67 -13.10 9.59
C THR A 289 20.79 -12.08 8.87
N PHE A 290 19.78 -11.53 9.56
CA PHE A 290 18.78 -10.63 8.95
C PHE A 290 18.94 -9.17 9.34
N LEU A 291 19.72 -8.83 10.37
CA LEU A 291 19.82 -7.48 10.93
C LEU A 291 20.16 -6.43 9.86
N ARG A 292 21.16 -6.71 9.01
CA ARG A 292 21.54 -5.81 7.91
C ARG A 292 20.40 -5.61 6.92
N THR A 293 19.73 -6.68 6.51
CA THR A 293 18.60 -6.63 5.58
C THR A 293 17.42 -5.88 6.19
N SER A 294 17.07 -6.18 7.44
CA SER A 294 15.98 -5.55 8.16
C SER A 294 16.19 -4.05 8.33
N LEU A 295 17.37 -3.61 8.79
CA LEU A 295 17.67 -2.18 8.96
C LEU A 295 17.61 -1.42 7.63
N LEU A 296 18.19 -1.97 6.57
CA LEU A 296 18.15 -1.35 5.24
C LEU A 296 16.71 -1.27 4.70
N LEU A 297 15.89 -2.30 4.93
CA LEU A 297 14.50 -2.29 4.51
C LEU A 297 13.62 -1.36 5.34
N TRP A 298 13.82 -1.28 6.65
CA TRP A 298 13.11 -0.31 7.49
C TRP A 298 13.36 1.12 7.00
N TYR A 299 14.61 1.45 6.67
CA TYR A 299 14.94 2.73 6.07
C TYR A 299 14.35 2.88 4.66
N SER A 300 14.39 1.84 3.82
CA SER A 300 13.82 1.88 2.47
C SER A 300 12.32 2.16 2.48
N TRP A 301 11.58 1.52 3.39
CA TRP A 301 10.15 1.75 3.58
C TRP A 301 9.83 3.11 4.19
N PHE A 302 10.65 3.58 5.14
CA PHE A 302 10.58 4.95 5.64
C PHE A 302 10.69 5.94 4.49
N VAL A 303 11.74 5.82 3.65
CA VAL A 303 11.98 6.74 2.53
C VAL A 303 10.92 6.62 1.44
N ALA A 304 10.44 5.42 1.12
CA ALA A 304 9.35 5.22 0.15
C ALA A 304 8.10 6.03 0.53
N SER A 305 7.71 6.00 1.82
CA SER A 305 6.57 6.76 2.34
C SER A 305 6.87 8.24 2.50
N PHE A 306 8.04 8.58 3.02
CA PHE A 306 8.50 9.97 3.17
C PHE A 306 8.51 10.69 1.81
N ALA A 307 9.07 10.07 0.77
CA ALA A 307 9.08 10.60 -0.59
C ALA A 307 7.68 10.61 -1.21
N TYR A 308 6.84 9.60 -0.96
CA TYR A 308 5.51 9.51 -1.57
C TYR A 308 4.61 10.63 -1.08
N TYR A 309 4.41 10.73 0.23
CA TYR A 309 3.62 11.80 0.83
C TYR A 309 4.30 13.16 0.71
N GLY A 310 5.65 13.19 0.72
CA GLY A 310 6.43 14.39 0.43
C GLY A 310 6.15 14.96 -0.96
N SER A 311 6.10 14.10 -1.99
CA SER A 311 5.77 14.52 -3.36
C SER A 311 4.35 15.06 -3.47
N VAL A 312 3.39 14.45 -2.76
CA VAL A 312 1.98 14.90 -2.74
C VAL A 312 1.86 16.25 -2.04
N LEU A 313 2.31 16.36 -0.80
CA LEU A 313 2.13 17.55 0.03
C LEU A 313 3.00 18.72 -0.45
N SER A 314 4.21 18.45 -0.92
CA SER A 314 5.06 19.52 -1.49
C SER A 314 4.44 20.07 -2.77
N SER A 315 3.82 19.22 -3.61
CA SER A 315 3.15 19.69 -4.81
C SER A 315 1.95 20.60 -4.51
N SER A 316 1.13 20.25 -3.51
CA SER A 316 0.03 21.12 -3.05
C SER A 316 0.54 22.44 -2.49
N GLU A 317 1.59 22.44 -1.66
CA GLU A 317 2.11 23.68 -1.07
C GLU A 317 2.81 24.59 -2.09
N LEU A 318 3.53 24.00 -3.05
CA LEU A 318 4.17 24.76 -4.14
C LEU A 318 3.14 25.49 -5.01
N LEU A 319 2.03 24.81 -5.33
CA LEU A 319 0.92 25.38 -6.09
C LEU A 319 0.16 26.44 -5.26
N GLU A 320 -0.13 26.16 -3.99
CA GLU A 320 -0.88 27.07 -3.12
C GLU A 320 -0.11 28.38 -2.89
N LYS A 321 1.16 28.29 -2.51
CA LYS A 321 2.00 29.45 -2.21
C LYS A 321 2.54 30.13 -3.46
N ASN A 322 2.21 29.61 -4.66
CA ASN A 322 2.72 30.07 -5.95
C ASN A 322 4.26 30.27 -5.94
N LEU A 323 4.97 29.35 -5.26
CA LEU A 323 6.43 29.37 -5.15
C LEU A 323 7.12 28.80 -6.40
N LEU A 324 6.37 28.71 -7.48
CA LEU A 324 6.86 28.33 -8.79
C LEU A 324 7.66 29.50 -9.35
N CYS A 325 8.89 29.22 -9.75
CA CYS A 325 9.67 30.17 -10.52
C CYS A 325 9.17 30.15 -11.97
N VAL A 326 8.12 30.95 -12.21
CA VAL A 326 7.43 31.13 -13.51
C VAL A 326 8.37 31.82 -14.50
N THR A 327 8.36 31.37 -15.75
CA THR A 327 9.21 31.96 -16.81
C THR A 327 8.41 32.96 -17.65
N ASN A 328 9.09 33.85 -18.38
CA ASN A 328 8.43 34.83 -19.27
C ASN A 328 7.60 34.19 -20.41
N ALA A 329 7.65 32.86 -20.56
CA ALA A 329 6.94 32.10 -21.59
C ALA A 329 5.51 31.70 -21.17
N ASP A 330 5.10 31.91 -19.91
CA ASP A 330 3.77 31.55 -19.43
C ASP A 330 2.74 32.64 -19.77
N HIS A 331 1.68 32.28 -20.51
CA HIS A 331 0.64 33.20 -20.99
C HIS A 331 -0.20 33.85 -19.87
N GLU A 332 -0.34 33.20 -18.72
CA GLU A 332 -1.02 33.72 -17.53
C GLU A 332 0.00 34.35 -16.57
N HIS A 333 0.60 35.47 -16.96
CA HIS A 333 1.41 36.30 -16.06
C HIS A 333 0.50 37.13 -15.13
N GLN A 334 -0.38 36.47 -14.37
CA GLN A 334 -1.11 37.11 -13.28
C GLN A 334 -0.39 36.80 -11.98
N ILE A 335 0.48 37.73 -11.58
CA ILE A 335 1.02 37.78 -10.23
C ILE A 335 -0.19 37.81 -9.28
N LYS A 336 -0.52 36.68 -8.66
CA LYS A 336 -1.58 36.58 -7.61
C LYS A 336 -1.28 37.48 -6.39
N HIS A 337 -0.06 38.02 -6.29
CA HIS A 337 0.41 38.88 -5.20
C HIS A 337 0.43 40.36 -5.60
N ARG A 338 -0.61 41.11 -5.24
CA ARG A 338 -0.44 42.55 -4.99
C ARG A 338 -0.30 42.74 -3.48
N LEU A 339 0.92 43.06 -3.06
CA LEU A 339 1.33 43.29 -1.68
C LEU A 339 0.96 44.73 -1.29
N GLU A 340 -0.34 45.05 -1.33
CA GLU A 340 -0.86 46.31 -0.81
C GLU A 340 -1.98 45.94 0.16
N ASP A 341 -1.75 46.28 1.43
CA ASP A 341 -2.62 46.16 2.60
C ASP A 341 -2.56 44.83 3.38
N GLY A 342 -2.07 44.94 4.61
CA GLY A 342 -1.77 43.83 5.50
C GLY A 342 -2.96 42.90 5.78
N LEU A 343 -2.61 41.62 5.92
CA LEU A 343 -3.45 40.44 6.18
C LEU A 343 -4.27 39.90 4.99
N CYS A 344 -3.61 39.12 4.11
CA CYS A 344 -4.22 37.90 3.57
C CYS A 344 -3.15 36.90 3.08
N TYR A 345 -2.78 35.92 3.91
CA TYR A 345 -1.76 34.89 3.62
C TYR A 345 -2.31 33.67 2.88
N CYS A 346 -3.59 33.66 2.50
CA CYS A 346 -4.25 32.43 2.09
C CYS A 346 -4.91 32.61 0.71
N ILE A 347 -4.48 31.79 -0.25
CA ILE A 347 -4.98 31.79 -1.63
C ILE A 347 -5.55 30.39 -1.87
N PRO A 348 -6.85 30.26 -2.18
CA PRO A 348 -7.43 28.98 -2.53
C PRO A 348 -6.88 28.49 -3.88
N PHE A 349 -6.97 27.18 -4.11
CA PHE A 349 -6.54 26.60 -5.38
C PHE A 349 -7.36 27.13 -6.56
N GLY A 350 -6.65 27.52 -7.62
CA GLY A 350 -7.25 27.81 -8.92
C GLY A 350 -7.56 26.53 -9.69
N ARG A 351 -8.37 26.65 -10.74
CA ARG A 351 -8.71 25.50 -11.62
C ARG A 351 -7.47 24.87 -12.26
N GLY A 352 -6.46 25.66 -12.62
CA GLY A 352 -5.18 25.18 -13.16
C GLY A 352 -4.40 24.34 -12.15
N ASP A 353 -4.40 24.72 -10.87
CA ASP A 353 -3.72 23.98 -9.79
C ASP A 353 -4.32 22.58 -9.62
N TYR A 354 -5.66 22.50 -9.61
CA TYR A 354 -6.36 21.22 -9.61
C TYR A 354 -6.04 20.37 -10.84
N GLN A 355 -5.95 20.97 -12.03
CA GLN A 355 -5.58 20.25 -13.25
C GLN A 355 -4.16 19.67 -13.17
N THR A 356 -3.18 20.43 -12.66
CA THR A 356 -1.82 19.94 -12.44
C THR A 356 -1.80 18.77 -11.44
N LEU A 357 -2.53 18.86 -10.34
CA LEU A 357 -2.65 17.77 -9.36
C LEU A 357 -3.31 16.52 -9.97
N LEU A 358 -4.35 16.70 -10.80
CA LEU A 358 -5.01 15.59 -11.51
C LEU A 358 -4.06 14.91 -12.50
N ILE A 359 -3.41 15.69 -13.37
CA ILE A 359 -2.49 15.14 -14.38
C ILE A 359 -1.35 14.40 -13.69
N SER A 360 -0.73 14.99 -12.67
CA SER A 360 0.37 14.34 -11.94
C SER A 360 -0.06 13.02 -11.27
N SER A 361 -1.29 12.92 -10.78
CA SER A 361 -1.82 11.70 -10.14
C SER A 361 -1.91 10.51 -11.09
N ILE A 362 -2.14 10.75 -12.40
CA ILE A 362 -2.11 9.69 -13.43
C ILE A 362 -0.73 9.01 -13.49
N GLY A 363 0.33 9.73 -13.13
CA GLY A 363 1.70 9.21 -13.06
C GLY A 363 1.84 8.01 -12.14
N GLU A 364 1.00 7.88 -11.11
CA GLU A 364 1.06 6.74 -10.17
C GLU A 364 0.88 5.37 -10.83
N VAL A 365 0.14 5.32 -11.94
CA VAL A 365 -0.17 4.10 -12.71
C VAL A 365 0.52 4.08 -14.06
N ALA A 366 0.74 5.25 -14.68
CA ALA A 366 1.17 5.35 -16.08
C ALA A 366 2.43 4.55 -16.41
N LEU A 367 3.44 4.53 -15.52
CA LEU A 367 4.69 3.78 -15.74
C LEU A 367 4.75 2.43 -15.00
N VAL A 368 3.63 1.88 -14.54
CA VAL A 368 3.59 0.52 -13.96
C VAL A 368 4.04 -0.55 -14.96
N PRO A 369 3.64 -0.55 -16.25
CA PRO A 369 4.16 -1.50 -17.23
C PRO A 369 5.69 -1.40 -17.40
N LEU A 370 6.23 -0.18 -17.38
CA LEU A 370 7.67 0.06 -17.42
C LEU A 370 8.35 -0.54 -16.18
N ASN A 371 7.71 -0.44 -15.00
CA ASN A 371 8.22 -1.03 -13.75
C ASN A 371 8.35 -2.55 -13.86
N ILE A 372 7.35 -3.22 -14.44
CA ILE A 372 7.38 -4.68 -14.67
C ILE A 372 8.55 -5.04 -15.59
N GLY A 373 8.77 -4.28 -16.65
CA GLY A 373 9.93 -4.44 -17.53
C GLY A 373 11.26 -4.27 -16.79
N LEU A 374 11.38 -3.23 -15.96
CA LEU A 374 12.57 -2.95 -15.16
C LEU A 374 12.92 -4.10 -14.20
N LEU A 375 11.89 -4.65 -13.51
CA LEU A 375 12.05 -5.77 -12.58
C LEU A 375 12.52 -7.05 -13.28
N ASN A 376 12.06 -7.27 -14.51
CA ASN A 376 12.45 -8.42 -15.32
C ASN A 376 13.87 -8.26 -15.89
N LEU A 377 14.33 -7.04 -16.18
CA LEU A 377 15.64 -6.80 -16.78
C LEU A 377 16.76 -6.67 -15.74
N PHE A 378 16.56 -5.87 -14.71
CA PHE A 378 17.60 -5.51 -13.74
C PHE A 378 17.49 -6.27 -12.41
N GLY A 379 16.38 -6.97 -12.16
CA GLY A 379 16.10 -7.55 -10.84
C GLY A 379 15.58 -6.51 -9.85
N ARG A 380 15.22 -6.94 -8.65
CA ARG A 380 14.49 -6.10 -7.68
C ARG A 380 15.42 -5.09 -7.00
N LYS A 381 16.64 -5.53 -6.64
CA LYS A 381 17.61 -4.70 -5.90
C LYS A 381 18.09 -3.52 -6.73
N MET A 382 18.48 -3.77 -7.98
CA MET A 382 18.94 -2.71 -8.89
C MET A 382 17.79 -1.79 -9.29
N SER A 383 16.57 -2.32 -9.50
CA SER A 383 15.39 -1.50 -9.76
C SER A 383 15.11 -0.53 -8.60
N LEU A 384 15.14 -1.01 -7.34
CA LEU A 384 15.00 -0.15 -6.16
C LEU A 384 16.04 0.96 -6.12
N THR A 385 17.29 0.63 -6.43
CA THR A 385 18.40 1.59 -6.43
C THR A 385 18.19 2.67 -7.50
N ILE A 386 17.91 2.27 -8.75
CA ILE A 386 17.72 3.18 -9.88
C ILE A 386 16.51 4.09 -9.65
N LEU A 387 15.36 3.53 -9.26
CA LEU A 387 14.14 4.32 -9.02
C LEU A 387 14.35 5.34 -7.91
N GLN A 388 15.07 4.97 -6.84
CA GLN A 388 15.33 5.88 -5.74
C GLN A 388 16.32 7.00 -6.12
N LEU A 389 17.37 6.68 -6.88
CA LEU A 389 18.29 7.70 -7.42
C LEU A 389 17.54 8.69 -8.32
N MET A 390 16.73 8.18 -9.25
CA MET A 390 15.92 9.01 -10.13
C MET A 390 14.95 9.88 -9.34
N ALA A 391 14.22 9.32 -8.36
CA ALA A 391 13.32 10.10 -7.51
C ALA A 391 14.05 11.25 -6.80
N GLY A 392 15.26 10.99 -6.26
CA GLY A 392 16.10 12.03 -5.65
C GLY A 392 16.50 13.13 -6.64
N MET A 393 16.88 12.76 -7.87
CA MET A 393 17.18 13.73 -8.93
C MET A 393 15.96 14.57 -9.32
N PHE A 394 14.77 13.98 -9.39
CA PHE A 394 13.54 14.71 -9.72
C PHE A 394 13.11 15.67 -8.60
N PHE A 395 13.30 15.32 -7.33
CA PHE A 395 13.11 16.28 -6.23
C PHE A 395 14.03 17.50 -6.35
N LEU A 396 15.28 17.30 -6.79
CA LEU A 396 16.19 18.42 -7.07
C LEU A 396 15.74 19.20 -8.32
N LEU A 397 15.34 18.51 -9.38
CA LEU A 397 14.94 19.11 -10.65
C LEU A 397 13.71 20.02 -10.53
N ILE A 398 12.81 19.76 -9.57
CA ILE A 398 11.68 20.63 -9.26
C ILE A 398 12.12 22.03 -8.79
N ASN A 399 13.34 22.18 -8.24
CA ASN A 399 13.86 23.50 -7.86
C ASN A 399 14.26 24.35 -9.07
N VAL A 400 14.37 23.76 -10.26
CA VAL A 400 14.72 24.48 -11.49
C VAL A 400 13.49 25.19 -12.03
N CYS A 401 13.62 26.48 -12.30
CA CYS A 401 12.58 27.30 -12.90
C CYS A 401 12.13 26.72 -14.25
N THR A 402 10.82 26.56 -14.43
CA THR A 402 10.23 25.99 -15.64
C THR A 402 8.80 26.51 -15.84
N THR A 403 8.22 26.25 -17.00
CA THR A 403 6.82 26.61 -17.29
C THR A 403 5.85 25.76 -16.49
N MET A 404 4.59 26.17 -16.36
CA MET A 404 3.56 25.36 -15.68
C MET A 404 3.42 23.95 -16.27
N PHE A 405 3.54 23.83 -17.59
CA PHE A 405 3.55 22.56 -18.28
C PHE A 405 4.78 21.71 -17.89
N GLY A 406 5.98 22.30 -17.90
CA GLY A 406 7.21 21.63 -17.48
C GLY A 406 7.12 21.14 -16.04
N PHE A 407 6.62 21.96 -15.12
CA PHE A 407 6.40 21.60 -13.73
C PHE A 407 5.42 20.43 -13.58
N THR A 408 4.30 20.45 -14.32
CA THR A 408 3.32 19.35 -14.32
C THR A 408 3.94 18.04 -14.80
N VAL A 409 4.78 18.08 -15.84
CA VAL A 409 5.51 16.90 -16.34
C VAL A 409 6.52 16.39 -15.30
N LEU A 410 7.26 17.28 -14.64
CA LEU A 410 8.20 16.90 -13.57
C LEU A 410 7.49 16.24 -12.39
N LEU A 411 6.33 16.77 -11.96
CA LEU A 411 5.52 16.17 -10.91
C LEU A 411 4.96 14.80 -11.33
N PHE A 412 4.47 14.68 -12.56
CA PHE A 412 3.99 13.41 -13.10
C PHE A 412 5.08 12.33 -13.04
N LEU A 413 6.29 12.66 -13.50
CA LEU A 413 7.43 11.75 -13.48
C LEU A 413 7.88 11.42 -12.05
N LEU A 414 7.95 12.41 -11.16
CA LEU A 414 8.29 12.19 -9.76
C LEU A 414 7.28 11.24 -9.08
N ARG A 415 5.98 11.52 -9.19
CA ARG A 415 4.93 10.68 -8.60
C ARG A 415 4.97 9.27 -9.14
N SER A 416 5.23 9.12 -10.43
CA SER A 416 5.42 7.81 -11.05
C SER A 416 6.61 7.06 -10.45
N LEU A 417 7.78 7.69 -10.33
CA LEU A 417 8.99 7.05 -9.80
C LEU A 417 8.79 6.60 -8.35
N VAL A 418 8.17 7.45 -7.53
CA VAL A 418 7.93 7.13 -6.12
C VAL A 418 6.86 6.04 -5.95
N SER A 419 5.80 6.05 -6.76
CA SER A 419 4.80 4.96 -6.81
C SER A 419 5.45 3.63 -7.21
N MET A 420 6.28 3.64 -8.26
CA MET A 420 7.02 2.45 -8.70
C MET A 420 7.92 1.92 -7.58
N ASN A 421 8.63 2.79 -6.88
CA ASN A 421 9.49 2.41 -5.74
C ASN A 421 8.68 1.71 -4.64
N PHE A 422 7.52 2.25 -4.28
CA PHE A 422 6.61 1.65 -3.29
C PHE A 422 6.18 0.23 -3.70
N ASN A 423 5.87 0.03 -4.99
CA ASN A 423 5.51 -1.29 -5.52
C ASN A 423 6.68 -2.28 -5.44
N VAL A 424 7.89 -1.87 -5.82
CA VAL A 424 9.06 -2.77 -5.79
C VAL A 424 9.46 -3.11 -4.36
N VAL A 425 9.40 -2.16 -3.42
CA VAL A 425 9.82 -2.43 -2.02
C VAL A 425 8.87 -3.42 -1.34
N TYR A 426 7.58 -3.37 -1.66
CA TYR A 426 6.60 -4.39 -1.25
C TYR A 426 6.97 -5.77 -1.75
N ILE A 427 7.26 -5.91 -3.05
CA ILE A 427 7.61 -7.19 -3.68
C ILE A 427 8.90 -7.75 -3.07
N TYR A 428 9.95 -6.93 -2.99
CA TYR A 428 11.23 -7.34 -2.44
C TYR A 428 11.10 -7.80 -0.98
N THR A 429 10.33 -7.07 -0.16
CA THR A 429 10.11 -7.43 1.25
C THR A 429 9.36 -8.76 1.40
N ALA A 430 8.41 -9.04 0.50
CA ALA A 430 7.71 -10.33 0.48
C ALA A 430 8.64 -11.48 0.06
N GLU A 431 9.57 -11.25 -0.86
CA GLU A 431 10.47 -12.28 -1.39
C GLU A 431 11.69 -12.56 -0.48
N VAL A 432 12.19 -11.56 0.25
CA VAL A 432 13.45 -11.67 1.01
C VAL A 432 13.33 -12.43 2.33
N TYR A 433 12.17 -12.33 2.99
CA TYR A 433 11.96 -12.97 4.28
C TYR A 433 11.40 -14.41 4.12
N PRO A 434 11.86 -15.35 4.98
CA PRO A 434 11.32 -16.70 4.99
C PRO A 434 9.87 -16.70 5.45
N THR A 435 9.12 -17.74 5.09
CA THR A 435 7.66 -17.78 5.29
C THR A 435 7.24 -17.56 6.76
N ALA A 436 7.98 -18.05 7.76
CA ALA A 436 7.66 -17.81 9.17
C ALA A 436 7.91 -16.37 9.65
N ALA A 437 8.79 -15.61 8.99
CA ALA A 437 9.15 -14.26 9.38
C ALA A 437 8.56 -13.18 8.46
N ARG A 438 7.98 -13.57 7.32
CA ARG A 438 7.53 -12.66 6.26
C ARG A 438 6.46 -11.67 6.75
N SER A 439 5.46 -12.15 7.47
CA SER A 439 4.38 -11.30 8.02
C SER A 439 4.93 -10.29 9.03
N LEU A 440 5.84 -10.71 9.91
CA LEU A 440 6.51 -9.84 10.87
C LEU A 440 7.41 -8.82 10.19
N GLY A 441 8.25 -9.25 9.24
CA GLY A 441 9.13 -8.38 8.45
C GLY A 441 8.33 -7.28 7.75
N MET A 442 7.24 -7.65 7.07
CA MET A 442 6.34 -6.70 6.43
C MET A 442 5.63 -5.78 7.44
N GLY A 443 5.22 -6.27 8.61
CA GLY A 443 4.63 -5.47 9.69
C GLY A 443 5.57 -4.40 10.26
N PHE A 444 6.84 -4.74 10.51
CA PHE A 444 7.83 -3.75 10.95
C PHE A 444 8.13 -2.73 9.84
N CYS A 445 8.36 -3.19 8.61
CA CYS A 445 8.61 -2.31 7.47
C CYS A 445 7.47 -1.31 7.24
N THR A 446 6.22 -1.77 7.29
CA THR A 446 5.05 -0.90 7.17
C THR A 446 4.93 0.08 8.34
N SER A 447 5.35 -0.28 9.54
CA SER A 447 5.39 0.66 10.68
C SER A 447 6.39 1.80 10.45
N PHE A 448 7.61 1.49 9.97
CA PHE A 448 8.59 2.51 9.62
C PHE A 448 8.13 3.39 8.45
N SER A 449 7.35 2.86 7.51
CA SER A 449 6.73 3.67 6.46
C SER A 449 5.76 4.69 7.04
N ARG A 450 5.02 4.38 8.11
CA ARG A 450 4.16 5.37 8.79
C ARG A 450 4.96 6.50 9.42
N ILE A 451 6.16 6.22 9.93
CA ILE A 451 7.07 7.26 10.44
C ILE A 451 7.48 8.22 9.31
N GLY A 452 7.78 7.70 8.12
CA GLY A 452 8.04 8.54 6.94
C GLY A 452 6.86 9.46 6.60
N GLY A 453 5.64 8.92 6.64
CA GLY A 453 4.41 9.69 6.43
C GLY A 453 4.14 10.73 7.52
N MET A 454 4.56 10.49 8.76
CA MET A 454 4.44 11.46 9.86
C MET A 454 5.39 12.64 9.73
N ILE A 455 6.61 12.42 9.21
CA ILE A 455 7.64 13.46 9.08
C ILE A 455 7.47 14.28 7.79
N ALA A 456 7.00 13.67 6.71
CA ALA A 456 6.84 14.33 5.41
C ALA A 456 6.04 15.65 5.45
N PRO A 457 4.89 15.77 6.15
CA PRO A 457 4.13 17.02 6.24
C PRO A 457 4.92 18.17 6.87
N PHE A 458 5.69 17.91 7.93
CA PHE A 458 6.49 18.95 8.57
C PHE A 458 7.56 19.49 7.62
N ILE A 459 8.22 18.62 6.86
CA ILE A 459 9.19 19.03 5.85
C ILE A 459 8.50 19.76 4.69
N ALA A 460 7.42 19.19 4.15
CA ALA A 460 6.75 19.71 2.97
C ALA A 460 5.97 21.02 3.22
N GLN A 461 5.41 21.23 4.42
CA GLN A 461 4.52 22.37 4.69
C GLN A 461 5.22 23.46 5.51
N VAL A 462 6.09 23.12 6.47
CA VAL A 462 6.77 24.10 7.34
C VAL A 462 8.04 24.67 6.70
N LEU A 463 8.90 23.83 6.13
CA LEU A 463 10.15 24.33 5.53
C LEU A 463 9.88 25.07 4.20
N MET A 464 8.75 24.80 3.56
CA MET A 464 8.37 25.40 2.28
C MET A 464 8.17 26.92 2.38
N SER A 465 7.72 27.45 3.52
CA SER A 465 7.63 28.90 3.71
C SER A 465 8.98 29.59 3.89
N GLN A 466 10.02 28.85 4.29
CA GLN A 466 11.35 29.42 4.42
C GLN A 466 12.11 29.38 3.10
N SER A 467 12.12 28.24 2.42
CA SER A 467 12.74 28.08 1.10
C SER A 467 12.32 26.76 0.46
N VAL A 468 12.01 26.79 -0.84
CA VAL A 468 11.72 25.59 -1.63
C VAL A 468 12.89 24.60 -1.60
N ILE A 469 14.13 25.11 -1.68
CA ILE A 469 15.34 24.28 -1.64
C ILE A 469 15.46 23.57 -0.28
N MET A 470 15.20 24.28 0.82
CA MET A 470 15.25 23.66 2.16
C MET A 470 14.16 22.61 2.36
N ALA A 471 13.01 22.75 1.70
CA ALA A 471 11.93 21.75 1.78
C ALA A 471 12.19 20.52 0.89
N LEU A 472 12.71 20.68 -0.32
CA LEU A 472 12.88 19.59 -1.29
C LEU A 472 14.19 18.81 -1.16
N CYS A 473 15.28 19.46 -0.74
CA CYS A 473 16.57 18.81 -0.55
C CYS A 473 16.55 17.65 0.47
N PRO A 474 15.85 17.73 1.62
CA PRO A 474 15.74 16.60 2.55
C PRO A 474 15.16 15.34 1.91
N PHE A 475 14.14 15.48 1.04
CA PHE A 475 13.60 14.35 0.28
C PHE A 475 14.64 13.77 -0.67
N ALA A 476 15.37 14.62 -1.41
CA ALA A 476 16.42 14.18 -2.32
C ALA A 476 17.57 13.46 -1.59
N VAL A 477 18.06 14.00 -0.47
CA VAL A 477 19.12 13.41 0.34
C VAL A 477 18.69 12.07 0.92
N ALA A 478 17.48 11.98 1.45
CA ALA A 478 16.93 10.71 1.95
C ALA A 478 16.88 9.65 0.83
N CYS A 479 16.44 10.05 -0.38
CA CYS A 479 16.46 9.19 -1.57
C CYS A 479 17.87 8.71 -1.93
N PHE A 480 18.87 9.59 -2.00
CA PHE A 480 20.23 9.19 -2.37
C PHE A 480 20.88 8.25 -1.34
N ILE A 481 20.69 8.51 -0.05
CA ILE A 481 21.16 7.62 1.02
C ILE A 481 20.44 6.26 0.91
N CYS A 482 19.14 6.26 0.62
CA CYS A 482 18.37 5.03 0.47
C CYS A 482 18.79 4.24 -0.77
N ALA A 483 19.14 4.91 -1.87
CA ALA A 483 19.68 4.25 -3.05
C ALA A 483 20.99 3.53 -2.72
N LEU A 484 21.91 4.18 -2.01
CA LEU A 484 23.15 3.55 -1.56
C LEU A 484 22.85 2.34 -0.65
N GLY A 485 21.91 2.50 0.29
CA GLY A 485 21.45 1.39 1.16
C GLY A 485 20.87 0.22 0.37
N ASN A 486 20.01 0.48 -0.63
CA ASN A 486 19.42 -0.52 -1.50
C ASN A 486 20.50 -1.24 -2.33
N PHE A 487 21.50 -0.53 -2.81
CA PHE A 487 22.65 -1.13 -3.50
C PHE A 487 23.49 -2.04 -2.58
N LEU A 488 23.51 -1.74 -1.28
CA LEU A 488 24.19 -2.53 -0.27
C LEU A 488 23.36 -3.70 0.28
N LEU A 489 22.13 -3.92 -0.21
CA LEU A 489 21.33 -5.08 0.17
C LEU A 489 22.05 -6.39 -0.18
N PRO A 490 22.07 -7.38 0.72
CA PRO A 490 22.90 -8.59 0.54
C PRO A 490 22.31 -9.58 -0.48
N ILE A 491 21.00 -9.50 -0.77
CA ILE A 491 20.26 -10.53 -1.49
C ILE A 491 19.57 -9.92 -2.72
N GLU A 492 19.75 -10.51 -3.89
CA GLU A 492 18.88 -10.29 -5.05
C GLU A 492 17.84 -11.41 -5.09
N THR A 493 16.56 -11.07 -5.25
CA THR A 493 15.44 -12.01 -5.16
C THR A 493 14.97 -12.51 -6.53
N ARG A 494 15.44 -11.90 -7.63
CA ARG A 494 15.07 -12.32 -8.99
C ARG A 494 15.34 -13.81 -9.22
N GLY A 495 14.28 -14.53 -9.62
CA GLY A 495 14.36 -15.94 -10.03
C GLY A 495 14.64 -16.92 -8.89
N ARG A 496 14.62 -16.47 -7.63
CA ARG A 496 14.78 -17.37 -6.48
C ARG A 496 13.44 -17.93 -6.04
N ALA A 497 13.42 -19.22 -5.70
CA ALA A 497 12.29 -19.81 -5.00
C ALA A 497 12.11 -19.13 -3.63
N LEU A 498 10.87 -19.03 -3.17
CA LEU A 498 10.58 -18.47 -1.84
C LEU A 498 11.30 -19.31 -0.78
N LEU A 499 12.01 -18.65 0.14
CA LEU A 499 12.68 -19.32 1.25
C LEU A 499 11.64 -20.03 2.12
N GLN A 500 11.57 -21.36 1.98
CA GLN A 500 10.83 -22.25 2.87
C GLN A 500 11.72 -22.52 4.10
N ASN A 501 11.09 -22.60 5.28
CA ASN A 501 11.83 -22.98 6.49
C ASN A 501 12.28 -24.43 6.32
N HIS A 502 13.58 -24.67 6.36
CA HIS A 502 14.13 -25.99 6.65
C HIS A 502 14.81 -25.94 8.01
#